data_AF-A0A8J3WWV3-F1
#
_entry.id   AF-A0A8J3WWV3-F1
#
_cell.length_a   1.000
_cell.length_b   1.000
_cell.length_c   1.000
_cell.angle_alpha   90.00
_cell.angle_beta   90.00
_cell.angle_gamma   90.00
#
_symmetry.space_group_name_H-M   'P 1'
#
loop_
_entity.id
_entity.type
_entity.pdbx_description
1 polymer ?
#
loop_
_entity_poly.entity_id
_entity_poly.type
_entity_poly.pdbx_seq_one_letter_code
_entity_poly.pdbx_strand_id
1 'polypeptide(L)' 'MIESIAYFCTAELLANTAKHSRARQAAVTVSAHGGVLRITVHDDGAGGGPSGQAAAWPGWPSGSAPWTGI' A
#
# COMPACT_ATOMS: atom_id res chain seq x y z
N MET A 1 8.60 -17.33 -10.36
CA MET A 1 8.19 -17.43 -8.95
C MET A 1 7.26 -16.28 -8.64
N ILE A 2 6.20 -16.50 -7.86
CA ILE A 2 5.20 -15.49 -7.49
C ILE A 2 5.83 -14.35 -6.68
N GLU A 3 6.89 -14.66 -5.95
CA GLU A 3 7.68 -13.79 -5.09
C GLU A 3 8.36 -12.67 -5.88
N SER A 4 8.96 -12.99 -7.03
CA SER A 4 9.61 -11.98 -7.87
C SER A 4 8.59 -11.02 -8.47
N ILE A 5 7.44 -11.53 -8.92
CA ILE A 5 6.35 -10.70 -9.47
C ILE A 5 5.79 -9.79 -8.38
N ALA A 6 5.51 -10.35 -7.20
CA ALA A 6 5.08 -9.61 -6.02
C ALA A 6 6.07 -8.50 -5.65
N TYR A 7 7.37 -8.80 -5.65
CA TYR A 7 8.41 -7.82 -5.35
C TYR A 7 8.42 -6.68 -6.37
N PHE A 8 8.43 -6.98 -7.67
CA PHE A 8 8.46 -5.96 -8.72
C PHE A 8 7.20 -5.08 -8.71
N CYS A 9 6.01 -5.67 -8.58
CA CYS A 9 4.77 -4.91 -8.49
C CYS A 9 4.77 -3.98 -7.27
N THR A 10 5.22 -4.47 -6.11
CA THR A 10 5.28 -3.65 -4.89
C THR A 10 6.29 -2.51 -5.04
N ALA A 11 7.47 -2.80 -5.59
CA ALA A 11 8.52 -1.81 -5.82
C ALA A 11 8.07 -0.72 -6.81
N GLU A 12 7.36 -1.08 -7.87
CA GLU A 12 6.83 -0.12 -8.84
C GLU A 12 5.75 0.77 -8.21
N LEU A 13 4.84 0.20 -7.42
CA LEU A 13 3.81 0.97 -6.71
C LEU A 13 4.45 1.97 -5.73
N LEU A 14 5.44 1.54 -4.95
CA LEU A 14 6.19 2.44 -4.06
C LEU A 14 6.98 3.51 -4.82
N ALA A 15 7.58 3.17 -5.96
CA ALA A 15 8.25 4.14 -6.81
C ALA A 15 7.27 5.19 -7.34
N ASN A 16 6.07 4.78 -7.72
CA ASN A 16 5.01 5.70 -8.16
C ASN A 16 4.54 6.60 -7.02
N THR A 17 4.33 6.05 -5.83
CA THR A 17 4.04 6.83 -4.62
C THR A 17 5.12 7.88 -4.37
N ALA A 18 6.40 7.47 -4.35
CA ALA A 18 7.52 8.37 -4.08
C ALA A 18 7.67 9.48 -5.13
N LYS A 19 7.41 9.18 -6.41
CA LYS A 19 7.54 10.13 -7.51
C LYS A 19 6.33 11.07 -7.65
N HIS A 20 5.13 10.61 -7.32
CA HIS A 20 3.90 11.26 -7.79
C HIS A 20 2.89 11.64 -6.70
N SER A 21 2.88 10.97 -5.54
CA SER A 21 1.78 11.15 -4.56
C SER A 21 1.96 12.36 -3.64
N ARG A 22 3.21 12.86 -3.47
CA ARG A 22 3.60 13.77 -2.37
C ARG A 22 3.26 13.23 -0.98
N ALA A 23 3.04 11.91 -0.85
CA ALA A 23 2.81 11.23 0.41
C ALA A 23 4.00 11.43 1.36
N ARG A 24 3.68 11.53 2.64
CA ARG A 24 4.67 11.51 3.71
C ARG A 24 4.93 10.07 4.18
N GLN A 25 3.95 9.20 4.02
CA GLN A 25 4.00 7.80 4.43
C GLN A 25 3.36 6.89 3.40
N ALA A 26 3.93 5.69 3.28
CA ALA A 26 3.37 4.60 2.52
C ALA A 26 3.44 3.32 3.36
N ALA A 27 2.44 2.46 3.21
CA ALA A 27 2.35 1.19 3.89
C ALA A 27 2.11 0.07 2.88
N VAL A 28 2.77 -1.06 3.10
CA VAL A 28 2.54 -2.29 2.36
C VAL A 28 1.97 -3.32 3.31
N THR A 29 0.82 -3.90 2.97
CA THR A 29 0.22 -5.02 3.69
C THR A 29 0.18 -6.24 2.79
N VAL A 30 0.55 -7.40 3.34
CA VAL A 30 0.52 -8.68 2.65
C VAL A 30 -0.36 -9.64 3.43
N SER A 31 -1.32 -10.25 2.76
CA SER A 31 -2.20 -11.28 3.34
C SER A 31 -2.31 -12.45 2.38
N ALA A 32 -2.29 -13.67 2.92
CA ALA A 32 -2.52 -14.88 2.15
C ALA A 32 -3.76 -15.60 2.68
N HIS A 33 -4.72 -15.90 1.80
CA HIS A 33 -5.91 -16.68 2.17
C HIS A 33 -6.38 -17.51 0.97
N GLY A 34 -6.71 -18.79 1.21
CA GLY A 34 -7.27 -19.68 0.18
C GLY A 34 -6.39 -19.83 -1.07
N GLY A 35 -5.06 -19.81 -0.91
CA GLY A 35 -4.12 -19.88 -2.04
C GLY A 35 -3.95 -18.58 -2.83
N VAL A 36 -4.56 -17.48 -2.38
CA VAL A 36 -4.43 -16.16 -2.99
C VAL A 36 -3.54 -15.28 -2.12
N LEU A 37 -2.49 -14.72 -2.72
CA LEU A 37 -1.67 -13.67 -2.13
C LEU A 37 -2.26 -12.30 -2.52
N ARG A 38 -2.64 -11.51 -1.52
CA ARG A 38 -3.08 -10.13 -1.70
C ARG A 38 -2.01 -9.19 -1.13
N ILE A 39 -1.55 -8.27 -1.97
CA ILE A 39 -0.63 -7.20 -1.59
C ILE A 39 -1.37 -5.89 -1.78
N THR A 40 -1.34 -5.04 -0.77
CA THR A 40 -1.96 -3.71 -0.79
C THR A 40 -0.92 -2.67 -0.46
N VAL A 41 -0.71 -1.72 -1.37
CA VAL A 41 0.14 -0.56 -1.17
C VAL A 41 -0.78 0.64 -0.99
N HIS A 42 -0.64 1.35 0.12
CA HIS A 42 -1.42 2.52 0.46
C HIS A 42 -0.47 3.67 0.77
N ASP A 43 -0.79 4.88 0.32
CA ASP A 43 -0.07 6.09 0.67
C ASP A 43 -1.02 7.20 1.12
N ASP A 44 -0.52 8.13 1.94
CA ASP A 44 -1.28 9.28 2.44
C ASP A 44 -1.19 10.51 1.52
N GLY A 45 -0.74 10.31 0.27
CA GLY A 45 -0.62 11.35 -0.72
C GLY A 45 -1.97 11.77 -1.28
N ALA A 46 -2.08 13.02 -1.71
CA ALA A 46 -3.34 13.56 -2.20
C ALA A 46 -3.74 13.02 -3.59
N GLY A 47 -2.84 12.32 -4.29
CA GLY A 47 -3.05 11.85 -5.66
C GLY A 47 -3.19 13.01 -6.66
N GLY A 48 -2.48 12.97 -7.78
CA GLY A 48 -2.50 14.05 -8.77
C GLY A 48 -3.79 14.19 -9.61
N GLY A 49 -4.97 13.73 -9.14
CA GLY A 49 -6.19 13.81 -9.93
C GLY A 49 -7.48 13.38 -9.21
N PRO A 50 -8.65 13.88 -9.65
CA PRO A 50 -9.96 13.59 -9.07
C PRO A 50 -10.46 12.21 -9.51
N SER A 51 -9.87 11.15 -8.98
CA SER A 51 -10.41 9.79 -9.15
C SER A 51 -9.80 8.86 -8.11
N GLY A 52 -10.65 8.33 -7.25
CA GLY A 52 -10.29 7.29 -6.30
C GLY A 52 -10.38 7.80 -4.87
N GLN A 53 -11.60 7.87 -4.35
CA GLN A 53 -11.77 7.73 -2.91
C GLN A 53 -11.20 6.35 -2.56
N ALA A 54 -9.95 6.31 -2.07
CA ALA A 54 -9.36 5.08 -1.58
C ALA A 54 -10.30 4.58 -0.49
N ALA A 55 -10.94 3.42 -0.72
CA ALA A 55 -11.78 2.82 0.29
C ALA A 55 -10.91 2.58 1.52
N ALA A 56 -11.27 3.20 2.65
CA ALA A 56 -10.56 2.99 3.91
C ALA A 56 -10.58 1.48 4.19
N TRP A 57 -9.42 0.83 4.15
CA TRP A 57 -9.32 -0.55 4.57
C TRP A 57 -9.69 -0.60 6.06
N PRO A 58 -10.62 -1.47 6.50
CA PRO A 58 -11.13 -1.48 7.88
C PRO A 58 -10.07 -1.76 8.95
N GLY A 59 -8.85 -2.13 8.56
CA GLY A 59 -7.70 -2.27 9.45
C GLY A 59 -6.73 -1.08 9.49
N TRP A 60 -7.02 0.05 8.83
CA TRP A 60 -6.19 1.26 8.92
C TRP A 60 -6.53 2.01 10.23
N PRO A 61 -5.60 2.09 11.20
CA PRO A 61 -5.90 2.79 12.45
C PRO A 61 -6.04 4.30 12.17
N SER A 62 -7.22 4.85 12.48
CA SER A 62 -7.44 6.29 12.50
C SER A 62 -6.67 6.90 13.68
N GLY A 63 -5.36 7.16 13.50
CA GLY A 63 -4.60 8.01 14.42
C GLY A 63 -3.47 7.37 15.23
N SER A 64 -2.89 6.24 14.85
CA SER A 64 -1.67 5.73 15.51
C SER A 64 -0.70 5.15 14.49
N ALA A 65 0.54 5.66 14.51
CA ALA A 65 1.66 5.17 13.71
C ALA A 65 1.77 3.63 13.78
N PRO A 66 1.84 2.89 12.66
CA PRO A 66 1.66 1.45 12.74
C PRO A 66 2.99 0.72 12.50
N TRP A 67 3.87 0.68 13.49
CA TRP A 67 4.92 -0.35 13.57
C TRP A 67 5.25 -0.62 15.04
N THR A 68 4.33 -1.27 15.75
CA THR A 68 4.70 -2.12 16.88
C THR A 68 4.00 -3.45 16.67
N GLY A 69 4.79 -4.50 16.41
CA GLY A 69 4.28 -5.87 16.31
C GLY A 69 4.54 -6.58 14.99
N ILE A 70 5.80 -6.63 14.54
CA ILE A 70 6.46 -7.89 14.21
C ILE A 70 7.82 -7.93 14.91
#